data_AF-A0A542MYW3-F1
#
_entry.id   AF-A0A542MYW3-F1
#
_cell.length_a   1.000
_cell.length_b   1.000
_cell.length_c   1.000
_cell.angle_alpha   90.00
_cell.angle_beta   90.00
_cell.angle_gamma   90.00
#
_symmetry.space_group_name_H-M   'P 1'
#
loop_
_entity.id
_entity.type
_entity.pdbx_description
1 polymer ?
#
loop_
_entity_poly.entity_id
_entity_poly.type
_entity_poly.pdbx_seq_one_letter_code
_entity_poly.pdbx_strand_id
1 'polypeptide(L)'
;MSDVDEPPRRRRTSASSRSSAEAPDGATAVYRRKKLGAVDATPKIIAEYHGMRGWEPVKDQRLDPDTARSLLALGVSQVRIRRAFSTVEVTLRRYLGPAS
;
A
#
# COMPACT_ATOMS: atom_id res chain seq x y z
N MET A 1 21.17 48.14 34.17
CA MET A 1 21.01 48.11 32.70
C MET A 1 20.86 46.66 32.31
N SER A 2 19.70 46.34 31.76
CA SER A 2 19.22 45.00 31.44
C SER A 2 19.84 44.54 30.12
N ASP A 3 20.35 43.32 30.08
CA ASP A 3 20.46 42.56 28.84
C ASP A 3 19.91 41.16 29.11
N VAL A 4 18.71 40.95 28.56
CA VAL A 4 17.94 39.71 28.63
C VAL A 4 18.38 38.88 27.45
N ASP A 5 19.27 37.91 27.68
CA ASP A 5 19.67 36.95 26.66
C ASP A 5 18.56 35.88 26.54
N GLU A 6 17.67 36.08 25.56
CA GLU A 6 16.55 35.22 25.24
C GLU A 6 17.05 33.96 24.51
N PRO A 7 16.73 32.72 24.97
CA PRO A 7 17.16 31.52 24.28
C PRO A 7 16.38 31.32 22.97
N PRO A 8 17.03 30.89 21.87
CA PRO A 8 16.32 30.66 20.62
C PRO A 8 15.36 29.49 20.76
N ARG A 9 14.05 29.81 20.68
CA ARG A 9 12.95 28.85 20.52
C ARG A 9 13.15 28.07 19.22
N ARG A 10 13.86 26.94 19.29
CA ARG A 10 13.95 25.99 18.18
C ARG A 10 12.55 25.39 17.92
N ARG A 11 11.89 25.98 16.93
CA ARG A 11 10.69 25.47 16.25
C ARG A 11 10.91 23.99 15.92
N ARG A 12 10.30 23.09 16.70
CA ARG A 12 10.08 21.69 16.29
C ARG A 12 9.10 21.72 15.12
N THR A 13 9.61 21.84 13.91
CA THR A 13 8.86 21.42 12.73
C THR A 13 8.76 19.91 12.81
N SER A 14 7.61 19.41 13.26
CA SER A 14 7.15 18.06 12.98
C SER A 14 7.07 17.93 11.45
N ALA A 15 8.17 17.51 10.84
CA ALA A 15 8.17 17.06 9.46
C ALA A 15 7.11 15.96 9.39
N SER A 16 6.07 16.22 8.61
CA SER A 16 5.05 15.24 8.28
C SER A 16 5.74 13.95 7.87
N SER A 17 5.57 12.90 8.67
CA SER A 17 5.74 11.52 8.25
C SER A 17 4.66 11.19 7.22
N ARG A 18 4.71 11.85 6.05
CA ARG A 18 4.19 11.27 4.82
C ARG A 18 5.26 10.27 4.42
N SER A 19 5.21 9.11 5.07
CA SER A 19 5.96 7.93 4.70
C SER A 19 6.00 7.86 3.19
N SER A 20 7.22 7.87 2.66
CA SER A 20 7.55 7.78 1.25
C SER A 20 6.67 6.72 0.59
N ALA A 21 5.61 7.15 -0.07
CA ALA A 21 5.03 6.37 -1.15
C ALA A 21 6.04 6.49 -2.28
N GLU A 22 7.10 5.69 -2.18
CA GLU A 22 8.11 5.54 -3.21
C GLU A 22 7.35 5.28 -4.51
N ALA A 23 7.59 6.15 -5.50
CA ALA A 23 6.90 6.04 -6.77
C ALA A 23 7.16 4.63 -7.31
N PRO A 24 6.12 3.86 -7.66
CA PRO A 24 6.32 2.49 -8.11
C PRO A 24 7.27 2.50 -9.31
N ASP A 25 8.21 1.56 -9.33
CA ASP A 25 9.08 1.39 -10.50
C ASP A 25 8.23 1.19 -11.77
N GLY A 26 8.84 1.42 -12.95
CA GLY A 26 8.11 1.36 -14.22
C GLY A 26 7.38 0.02 -14.43
N ALA A 27 7.95 -1.08 -13.96
CA ALA A 27 7.35 -2.42 -14.05
C ALA A 27 6.11 -2.55 -13.16
N THR A 28 6.16 -2.05 -11.93
CA THR A 28 5.07 -2.05 -10.95
C THR A 28 3.92 -1.16 -11.44
N ALA A 29 4.22 0.01 -11.98
CA ALA A 29 3.22 0.91 -12.55
C ALA A 29 2.46 0.23 -13.72
N VAL A 30 3.17 -0.46 -14.61
CA VAL A 30 2.57 -1.23 -15.72
C VAL A 30 1.69 -2.36 -15.18
N TYR A 31 2.16 -3.10 -14.18
CA TYR A 31 1.38 -4.18 -13.56
C TYR A 31 0.09 -3.66 -12.91
N ARG A 32 0.19 -2.59 -12.10
CA ARG A 32 -0.95 -1.95 -11.44
C ARG A 32 -1.96 -1.46 -12.47
N ARG A 33 -1.52 -0.76 -13.51
CA ARG A 33 -2.41 -0.31 -14.60
C ARG A 33 -3.11 -1.48 -15.29
N LYS A 34 -2.39 -2.55 -15.61
CA LYS A 34 -2.96 -3.74 -16.27
C LYS A 34 -4.01 -4.46 -15.40
N LYS A 35 -3.73 -4.63 -14.12
CA LYS A 35 -4.57 -5.43 -13.20
C LYS A 35 -5.71 -4.62 -12.59
N LEU A 36 -5.45 -3.38 -12.21
CA LEU A 36 -6.39 -2.53 -11.48
C LEU A 36 -7.13 -1.58 -12.42
N GLY A 37 -6.55 -1.27 -13.58
CA GLY A 37 -7.05 -0.27 -14.54
C GLY A 37 -6.39 1.09 -14.39
N ALA A 38 -5.85 1.41 -13.21
CA ALA A 38 -5.07 2.62 -12.95
C ALA A 38 -3.96 2.33 -11.92
N VAL A 39 -2.92 3.17 -11.89
CA VAL A 39 -1.76 2.99 -10.99
C VAL A 39 -2.14 3.24 -9.53
N ASP A 40 -3.00 4.24 -9.29
CA ASP A 40 -3.42 4.68 -7.96
C ASP A 40 -4.81 4.15 -7.56
N ALA A 41 -5.31 3.14 -8.29
CA ALA A 41 -6.59 2.53 -7.95
C ALA A 41 -6.49 1.74 -6.63
N THR A 42 -7.48 1.94 -5.75
CA THR A 42 -7.65 1.19 -4.50
C THR A 42 -8.91 0.32 -4.53
N PRO A 43 -8.92 -0.76 -5.33
CA PRO A 43 -10.10 -1.61 -5.50
C PRO A 43 -10.40 -2.40 -4.22
N LYS A 44 -11.65 -2.83 -4.08
CA LYS A 44 -12.08 -3.68 -2.96
C LYS A 44 -11.50 -5.08 -3.10
N ILE A 45 -10.90 -5.59 -2.04
CA ILE A 45 -10.48 -6.99 -1.91
C ILE A 45 -11.72 -7.80 -1.53
N ILE A 46 -11.93 -8.92 -2.22
CA ILE A 46 -13.07 -9.82 -1.99
C ILE A 46 -12.63 -11.19 -1.49
N ALA A 47 -11.36 -11.56 -1.71
CA ALA A 47 -10.77 -12.77 -1.13
C ALA A 47 -9.25 -12.66 -1.03
N GLU A 48 -8.68 -13.39 -0.06
CA GLU A 48 -7.25 -13.52 0.21
C GLU A 48 -6.81 -14.97 0.00
N TYR A 49 -5.61 -15.17 -0.53
CA TYR A 49 -5.04 -16.51 -0.71
C TYR A 49 -4.01 -16.83 0.39
N HIS A 50 -4.36 -17.78 1.24
CA HIS A 50 -3.64 -18.22 2.44
C HIS A 50 -2.89 -19.55 2.21
N GLY A 51 -2.28 -19.74 1.04
CA GLY A 51 -1.49 -20.93 0.72
C GLY A 51 -2.27 -22.22 0.90
N MET A 52 -1.97 -22.98 1.96
CA MET A 52 -2.62 -24.25 2.30
C MET A 52 -4.12 -24.12 2.59
N ARG A 53 -4.59 -22.96 3.08
CA ARG A 53 -6.03 -22.74 3.35
C ARG A 53 -6.82 -22.33 2.11
N GLY A 54 -6.15 -22.00 1.01
CA GLY A 54 -6.81 -21.57 -0.22
C GLY A 54 -7.34 -20.14 -0.14
N TRP A 55 -8.46 -19.90 -0.83
CA TRP A 55 -9.10 -18.59 -0.93
C TRP A 55 -10.10 -18.37 0.20
N GLU A 56 -9.90 -17.33 1.01
CA GLU A 56 -10.81 -16.93 2.07
C GLU A 56 -11.49 -15.61 1.73
N PRO A 57 -12.82 -15.50 1.82
CA PRO A 57 -13.54 -14.26 1.51
C PRO A 57 -13.29 -13.21 2.58
N VAL A 58 -13.17 -11.95 2.16
CA VAL A 58 -13.00 -10.82 3.08
C VAL A 58 -13.99 -9.71 2.80
N LYS A 59 -14.26 -8.90 3.82
CA LYS A 59 -15.18 -7.76 3.77
C LYS A 59 -14.44 -6.48 4.14
N ASP A 60 -14.87 -5.38 3.52
CA ASP A 60 -14.46 -4.02 3.87
C ASP A 60 -12.96 -3.72 3.81
N GLN A 61 -12.22 -4.47 2.99
CA GLN A 61 -10.80 -4.25 2.77
C GLN A 61 -10.53 -3.71 1.36
N ARG A 62 -9.54 -2.83 1.24
CA ARG A 62 -9.12 -2.25 -0.05
C ARG A 62 -7.65 -2.55 -0.31
N LEU A 63 -7.31 -2.67 -1.59
CA LEU A 63 -5.93 -2.89 -2.00
C LEU A 63 -5.21 -1.55 -2.13
N ASP A 64 -4.43 -1.22 -1.10
CA ASP A 64 -3.44 -0.14 -1.09
C ASP A 64 -2.06 -0.71 -0.70
N PRO A 65 -0.96 0.06 -0.82
CA PRO A 65 0.39 -0.41 -0.50
C PRO A 65 0.57 -0.88 0.96
N ASP A 66 -0.05 -0.22 1.93
CA ASP A 66 0.11 -0.56 3.35
C ASP A 66 -0.70 -1.81 3.71
N THR A 67 -1.91 -1.93 3.17
CA THR A 67 -2.71 -3.15 3.26
C THR A 67 -1.98 -4.32 2.59
N ALA A 68 -1.41 -4.14 1.41
CA ALA A 68 -0.65 -5.19 0.73
C ALA A 68 0.59 -5.66 1.50
N ARG A 69 1.32 -4.73 2.16
CA ARG A 69 2.44 -5.06 3.05
C ARG A 69 1.97 -5.86 4.26
N SER A 70 0.86 -5.43 4.88
CA SER A 70 0.27 -6.10 6.04
C SER A 70 -0.17 -7.53 5.69
N LEU A 71 -0.82 -7.71 4.55
CA LEU A 71 -1.24 -9.01 4.06
C LEU A 71 -0.05 -9.96 3.79
N LEU A 72 1.03 -9.46 3.20
CA LEU A 72 2.25 -10.24 3.05
C LEU A 72 2.86 -10.68 4.38
N ALA A 73 2.86 -9.80 5.39
CA ALA A 73 3.32 -10.13 6.73
C ALA A 73 2.47 -11.22 7.41
N LEU A 74 1.17 -11.28 7.07
CA LEU A 74 0.24 -12.33 7.50
C LEU A 74 0.34 -13.63 6.68
N GLY A 75 1.24 -13.70 5.71
CA GLY A 75 1.43 -14.88 4.85
C GLY A 75 0.49 -14.96 3.65
N VAL A 76 -0.33 -13.93 3.40
CA VAL A 76 -1.14 -13.84 2.18
C VAL A 76 -0.24 -13.49 1.01
N SER A 77 -0.33 -14.26 -0.07
CA SER A 77 0.51 -14.02 -1.26
C SER A 77 -0.26 -13.41 -2.43
N GLN A 78 -1.57 -13.61 -2.47
CA GLN A 78 -2.44 -13.14 -3.55
C GLN A 78 -3.78 -12.67 -3.00
N VAL A 79 -4.42 -11.76 -3.73
CA VAL A 79 -5.77 -11.29 -3.43
C VAL A 79 -6.63 -11.28 -4.69
N ARG A 80 -7.94 -11.49 -4.51
CA ARG A 80 -8.94 -11.22 -5.53
C ARG A 80 -9.56 -9.88 -5.26
N ILE A 81 -9.64 -9.05 -6.29
CA ILE A 81 -10.29 -7.75 -6.24
C ILE A 81 -11.49 -7.70 -7.16
N ARG A 82 -12.43 -6.82 -6.84
CA ARG A 82 -13.50 -6.45 -7.78
C ARG A 82 -13.03 -5.32 -8.69
N ARG A 83 -13.05 -5.56 -10.00
CA ARG A 83 -12.78 -4.55 -11.03
C ARG A 83 -13.96 -4.46 -11.98
N ALA A 84 -14.77 -3.40 -11.86
CA ALA A 84 -16.00 -3.21 -12.62
C ALA A 84 -16.89 -4.48 -12.60
N PHE A 85 -16.87 -5.26 -13.68
CA PHE A 85 -17.68 -6.47 -13.84
C PHE A 85 -16.90 -7.79 -13.68
N SER A 86 -15.60 -7.74 -13.42
CA SER A 86 -14.75 -8.91 -13.29
C SER A 86 -14.08 -9.01 -11.92
N THR A 87 -13.66 -10.24 -11.60
CA THR A 87 -12.77 -10.52 -10.48
C THR A 87 -11.37 -10.66 -11.04
N VAL A 88 -10.41 -9.95 -10.45
CA VAL A 88 -9.02 -9.99 -10.90
C VAL A 88 -8.15 -10.48 -9.76
N GLU A 89 -7.27 -11.43 -10.07
CA GLU A 89 -6.24 -11.90 -9.15
C GLU A 89 -5.00 -11.01 -9.24
N VAL A 90 -4.52 -10.60 -8.07
CA VAL A 90 -3.38 -9.72 -7.88
C VAL A 90 -2.37 -10.41 -6.97
N THR A 91 -1.14 -10.53 -7.44
CA THR A 91 -0.02 -11.04 -6.65
C THR A 91 0.58 -9.88 -5.86
N LEU A 92 0.59 -9.97 -4.53
CA LEU A 92 0.96 -8.83 -3.67
C LEU A 92 2.41 -8.39 -3.88
N ARG A 93 3.34 -9.34 -4.08
CA ARG A 93 4.75 -9.02 -4.39
C ARG A 93 4.89 -8.22 -5.70
N ARG A 94 4.13 -8.55 -6.74
CA ARG A 94 4.14 -7.79 -8.00
C ARG A 94 3.44 -6.44 -7.89
N TYR A 95 2.48 -6.34 -6.99
CA TYR A 95 1.78 -5.09 -6.71
C TYR A 95 2.67 -4.09 -5.95
N LEU A 96 3.50 -4.57 -5.03
CA LEU A 96 4.45 -3.73 -4.29
C LEU A 96 5.74 -3.45 -5.05
N GLY A 97 6.13 -4.35 -5.96
CA GLY A 97 7.42 -4.27 -6.65
C GLY A 97 8.53 -5.00 -5.89
N PRO A 98 9.77 -4.98 -6.43
CA PRO A 98 10.94 -5.46 -5.68
C PRO A 98 11.10 -4.64 -4.39
N ALA A 99 11.34 -5.31 -3.27
CA ALA A 99 11.69 -4.64 -2.03
C ALA A 99 12.98 -3.84 -2.27
N SER A 100 12.87 -2.50 -2.30
CA SER A 100 14.01 -1.60 -2.29
C SER A 100 14.40 -1.28 -0.85
#